data_AF-A0A4Y2KC40-F1
#
_entry.id   AF-A0A4Y2KC40-F1
#
_cell.length_a   1.000
_cell.length_b   1.000
_cell.length_c   1.000
_cell.angle_alpha   90.00
_cell.angle_beta   90.00
_cell.angle_gamma   90.00
#
_symmetry.space_group_name_H-M   'P 1'
#
loop_
_entity.id
_entity.type
_entity.pdbx_description
1 polymer ?
#
loop_
_entity_poly.entity_id
_entity_poly.type
_entity_poly.pdbx_seq_one_letter_code
_entity_poly.pdbx_strand_id
1 'polypeptide(L)'
;MKCFDLHHTLKNTKIKYCWIPGHVGIPGNENEVKAAKNSNATRETFVPLIDALQAVKFSQHRIWQRIWYGQTINKLYYIQPSIQRFGNLATGKHDDSLTRLRVGHTFLTHRQLLCSDPAPICNMCNLILTIKHILCTCKNFYSQRQAHFGAHIVDLIEILGANPSVNVFSK
;
A
#
# COMPACT_ATOMS: atom_id res chain seq x y z
N MET A 1 -36.10 19.77 7.29
CA MET A 1 -36.68 20.87 8.08
C MET A 1 -37.57 21.83 7.24
N LYS A 2 -38.14 21.41 6.09
CA LYS A 2 -38.93 22.29 5.19
C LYS A 2 -40.44 22.36 5.51
N CYS A 3 -40.97 21.45 6.32
CA CYS A 3 -42.41 21.37 6.60
C CYS A 3 -42.91 22.43 7.59
N PHE A 4 -42.05 22.88 8.51
CA PHE A 4 -42.39 23.93 9.47
C PHE A 4 -42.54 25.31 8.81
N ASP A 5 -41.68 25.63 7.84
CA ASP A 5 -41.73 26.90 7.11
C ASP A 5 -43.02 27.02 6.26
N LEU A 6 -43.48 25.93 5.66
CA LEU A 6 -44.71 25.92 4.85
C LEU A 6 -45.97 26.20 5.70
N HIS A 7 -46.00 25.72 6.95
CA HIS A 7 -47.12 25.96 7.85
C HIS A 7 -47.22 27.44 8.25
N HIS A 8 -46.07 28.11 8.42
CA HIS A 8 -46.00 29.53 8.77
C HIS A 8 -46.47 30.46 7.63
N THR A 9 -46.40 30.01 6.37
CA THR A 9 -46.87 30.78 5.21
C THR A 9 -48.39 30.66 4.98
N LEU A 10 -49.01 29.58 5.47
CA LEU A 10 -50.43 29.24 5.26
C LEU A 10 -51.29 29.47 6.52
N LYS A 11 -50.98 30.52 7.30
CA LYS A 11 -51.53 30.78 8.65
C LYS A 11 -53.05 30.80 8.78
N ASN A 12 -53.80 30.99 7.69
CA ASN A 12 -55.27 31.05 7.70
C ASN A 12 -55.95 29.81 7.09
N THR A 13 -55.19 28.75 6.77
CA THR A 13 -55.73 27.53 6.14
C THR A 13 -55.61 26.35 7.11
N LYS A 14 -56.72 25.66 7.39
CA LYS A 14 -56.69 24.44 8.22
C LYS A 14 -56.12 23.27 7.41
N ILE A 15 -54.85 22.94 7.62
CA ILE A 15 -54.17 21.82 6.95
C ILE A 15 -54.18 20.60 7.88
N LYS A 16 -54.54 19.44 7.35
CA LYS A 16 -54.41 18.15 8.04
C LYS A 16 -53.28 17.35 7.42
N TYR A 17 -52.35 16.89 8.24
CA TYR A 17 -51.27 16.01 7.82
C TYR A 17 -51.67 14.55 8.08
N CYS A 18 -51.44 13.69 7.10
CA CYS A 18 -51.59 12.25 7.23
C CYS A 18 -50.34 11.58 6.67
N TRP A 19 -49.77 10.64 7.42
CA TRP A 19 -48.66 9.83 6.93
C TRP A 19 -49.20 8.61 6.19
N ILE A 20 -48.64 8.34 5.01
CA ILE A 20 -49.04 7.23 4.16
C ILE A 20 -47.81 6.34 3.93
N PRO A 21 -47.90 5.02 4.17
CA PRO A 21 -46.83 4.10 3.85
C PRO A 21 -46.57 4.06 2.34
N GLY A 22 -45.29 3.90 1.97
CA GLY A 22 -44.91 3.78 0.56
C GLY A 22 -45.38 2.45 -0.05
N HIS A 23 -45.64 2.45 -1.36
CA HIS A 23 -45.91 1.23 -2.16
C HIS A 23 -47.16 0.43 -1.75
N VAL A 24 -48.20 1.11 -1.28
CA VAL A 24 -49.46 0.48 -0.86
C VAL A 24 -50.59 0.59 -1.89
N GLY A 25 -50.30 0.87 -3.16
CA GLY A 25 -51.31 0.89 -4.22
C GLY A 25 -52.13 2.18 -4.33
N ILE A 26 -51.79 3.24 -3.59
CA ILE A 26 -52.52 4.53 -3.67
C ILE A 26 -52.04 5.29 -4.91
N PRO A 27 -52.88 5.49 -5.94
CA PRO A 27 -52.43 5.98 -7.25
C PRO A 27 -51.74 7.35 -7.17
N GLY A 28 -52.26 8.27 -6.34
CA GLY A 28 -51.66 9.60 -6.17
C GLY A 28 -50.24 9.55 -5.57
N ASN A 29 -50.02 8.73 -4.54
CA ASN A 29 -48.73 8.56 -3.90
C ASN A 29 -47.73 7.85 -4.84
N GLU A 30 -48.19 6.85 -5.58
CA GLU A 30 -47.34 6.14 -6.54
C GLU A 30 -46.97 6.99 -7.75
N ASN A 31 -47.88 7.84 -8.22
CA ASN A 31 -47.61 8.77 -9.31
C ASN A 31 -46.63 9.86 -8.89
N GLU A 32 -46.74 10.40 -7.67
CA GLU A 32 -45.75 11.31 -7.07
C GLU A 32 -44.36 10.64 -6.97
N VAL A 33 -44.29 9.41 -6.47
CA VAL A 33 -43.04 8.65 -6.37
C VAL A 33 -42.45 8.37 -7.76
N LYS A 34 -43.28 8.02 -8.75
CA LYS A 34 -42.84 7.83 -10.15
C LYS A 34 -42.34 9.13 -10.76
N ALA A 35 -43.04 10.25 -10.52
CA ALA A 35 -42.62 11.57 -11.00
C ALA A 35 -41.30 12.03 -10.36
N ALA A 36 -41.13 11.80 -9.06
CA ALA A 36 -39.87 12.08 -8.35
C ALA A 36 -38.71 11.18 -8.80
N LYS A 37 -38.99 9.93 -9.17
CA LYS A 37 -37.99 9.03 -9.78
C LYS A 37 -37.61 9.49 -11.19
N ASN A 38 -38.59 9.92 -11.99
CA ASN A 38 -38.37 10.40 -13.34
C ASN A 38 -37.65 11.76 -13.38
N SER A 39 -37.88 12.65 -12.40
CA SER A 39 -37.15 13.92 -12.28
C SER A 39 -35.70 13.74 -11.81
N ASN A 40 -35.40 12.65 -11.11
CA ASN A 40 -34.02 12.27 -10.77
C ASN A 40 -33.26 11.62 -11.93
N ALA A 41 -33.93 11.22 -13.02
CA ALA A 41 -33.27 10.60 -14.18
C ALA A 41 -32.37 11.57 -14.96
N THR A 42 -32.56 12.88 -14.80
CA THR A 42 -31.76 13.96 -15.41
C THR A 42 -30.65 14.50 -14.51
N ARG A 43 -30.42 13.91 -13.33
CA ARG A 43 -29.18 14.21 -12.60
C ARG A 43 -28.04 13.56 -13.38
N GLU A 44 -27.31 14.39 -14.14
CA GLU A 44 -25.92 14.11 -14.47
C GLU A 44 -25.29 13.49 -13.23
N THR A 45 -24.81 12.25 -13.34
CA THR A 45 -24.12 11.56 -12.26
C THR A 45 -22.83 12.34 -12.00
N PHE A 46 -22.95 13.37 -11.17
CA PHE A 46 -21.84 14.21 -10.76
C PHE A 46 -20.91 13.33 -9.94
N VAL A 47 -19.81 12.93 -10.54
CA VAL A 47 -18.72 12.26 -9.82
C VAL A 47 -17.92 13.36 -9.14
N PRO A 48 -17.85 13.39 -7.80
CA PRO A 48 -16.98 14.33 -7.10
C PRO A 48 -15.56 14.25 -7.65
N LEU A 49 -14.93 15.40 -7.88
CA LEU A 49 -13.55 15.46 -8.40
C LEU A 49 -12.58 14.63 -7.53
N ILE A 50 -12.81 14.59 -6.21
CA ILE A 50 -12.01 13.80 -5.28
C ILE A 50 -12.07 12.29 -5.61
N ASP A 51 -13.24 11.77 -5.98
CA ASP A 51 -13.42 10.36 -6.32
C ASP A 51 -12.77 10.04 -7.67
N ALA A 52 -12.91 10.93 -8.65
CA ALA A 52 -12.24 10.81 -9.94
C ALA A 52 -10.70 10.81 -9.78
N LEU A 53 -10.15 11.74 -8.99
CA LEU A 53 -8.72 11.79 -8.68
C LEU A 53 -8.26 10.53 -7.93
N GLN A 54 -9.07 10.01 -7.02
CA GLN A 54 -8.77 8.79 -6.29
C GLN A 54 -8.72 7.57 -7.22
N ALA A 55 -9.65 7.47 -8.17
CA ALA A 55 -9.64 6.42 -9.20
C ALA A 55 -8.39 6.49 -10.10
N VAL A 56 -7.94 7.70 -10.46
CA VAL A 56 -6.68 7.89 -11.21
C VAL A 56 -5.48 7.42 -10.39
N LYS A 57 -5.38 7.80 -9.11
CA LYS A 57 -4.31 7.35 -8.22
C LYS A 57 -4.27 5.82 -8.09
N PHE A 58 -5.43 5.18 -7.92
CA PHE A 58 -5.51 3.72 -7.87
C PHE A 58 -5.08 3.07 -9.18
N SER A 59 -5.47 3.65 -10.32
CA SER A 59 -5.08 3.16 -11.64
C SER A 59 -3.57 3.27 -11.86
N GLN A 60 -2.96 4.40 -11.48
CA GLN A 60 -1.51 4.59 -11.52
C GLN A 60 -0.80 3.56 -10.63
N HIS A 61 -1.24 3.40 -9.37
CA HIS A 61 -0.68 2.41 -8.45
C HIS A 61 -0.75 1.00 -9.04
N ARG A 62 -1.89 0.63 -9.65
CA ARG A 62 -2.06 -0.69 -10.29
C ARG A 62 -1.09 -0.91 -11.45
N ILE A 63 -0.88 0.10 -12.29
CA ILE A 63 0.07 0.03 -13.41
C ILE A 63 1.50 -0.15 -12.89
N TRP A 64 1.92 0.70 -11.94
CA TRP A 64 3.26 0.60 -11.34
C TRP A 64 3.48 -0.73 -10.64
N GLN A 65 2.48 -1.22 -9.91
CA GLN A 65 2.55 -2.52 -9.24
C GLN A 65 2.70 -3.66 -10.26
N ARG A 66 2.04 -3.57 -11.41
CA ARG A 66 2.18 -4.54 -12.51
C ARG A 66 3.57 -4.52 -13.13
N ILE A 67 4.13 -3.34 -13.38
CA ILE A 67 5.52 -3.18 -13.86
C ILE A 67 6.48 -3.80 -12.84
N TRP A 68 6.25 -3.52 -11.55
CA TRP A 68 7.07 -4.02 -10.46
C TRP A 68 7.04 -5.54 -10.33
N TYR A 69 5.89 -6.19 -10.51
CA TYR A 69 5.81 -7.66 -10.57
C TYR A 69 6.65 -8.28 -11.69
N GLY A 70 6.93 -7.53 -12.76
CA GLY A 70 7.84 -7.95 -13.83
C GLY A 70 9.32 -7.85 -13.48
N GLN A 71 9.69 -7.19 -12.38
CA GLN A 71 11.08 -6.95 -11.97
C GLN A 71 11.67 -8.12 -11.14
N THR A 72 11.51 -9.36 -11.61
CA THR A 72 11.86 -10.58 -10.86
C THR A 72 13.35 -10.74 -10.55
N ILE A 73 14.23 -10.08 -11.32
CA ILE A 73 15.69 -10.10 -11.12
C ILE A 73 16.14 -9.01 -10.12
N ASN A 74 15.26 -8.07 -9.76
CA ASN A 74 15.61 -6.98 -8.86
C ASN A 74 15.83 -7.48 -7.43
N LYS A 75 16.98 -7.15 -6.84
CA LYS A 75 17.35 -7.51 -5.45
C LYS A 75 16.30 -7.07 -4.43
N LEU A 76 15.73 -5.88 -4.63
CA LEU A 76 14.72 -5.31 -3.74
C LEU A 76 13.37 -6.01 -3.88
N TYR A 77 13.04 -6.55 -5.05
CA TYR A 77 11.74 -7.21 -5.30
C TYR A 77 11.49 -8.39 -4.35
N TYR A 78 12.55 -9.15 -4.03
CA TYR A 78 12.47 -10.25 -3.06
C TYR A 78 12.03 -9.77 -1.66
N ILE A 79 12.42 -8.56 -1.27
CA ILE A 79 12.16 -8.00 0.07
C ILE A 79 10.85 -7.18 0.07
N GLN A 80 10.56 -6.48 -1.03
CA GLN A 80 9.41 -5.60 -1.20
C GLN A 80 8.67 -5.94 -2.50
N PRO A 81 7.78 -6.94 -2.51
CA PRO A 81 7.01 -7.29 -3.72
C PRO A 81 5.91 -6.27 -4.03
N SER A 82 5.55 -5.40 -3.07
CA SER A 82 4.63 -4.28 -3.30
C SER A 82 5.38 -2.97 -3.53
N ILE A 83 4.84 -2.08 -4.36
CA ILE A 83 5.35 -0.70 -4.49
C ILE A 83 4.98 0.18 -3.29
N GLN A 84 4.13 -0.32 -2.39
CA GLN A 84 3.83 0.37 -1.14
C GLN A 84 5.10 0.52 -0.29
N ARG A 85 5.22 1.68 0.35
CA ARG A 85 6.33 1.94 1.28
C ARG A 85 6.30 0.92 2.42
N PHE A 86 7.46 0.47 2.86
CA PHE A 86 7.57 -0.20 4.15
C PHE A 86 6.96 0.71 5.23
N GLY A 87 5.99 0.18 5.99
CA GLY A 87 5.28 0.95 7.00
C GLY A 87 6.24 1.55 8.04
N ASN A 88 5.90 2.74 8.56
CA ASN A 88 6.59 3.48 9.64
C ASN A 88 8.02 3.02 9.95
N LEU A 89 8.93 3.15 8.99
CA LEU A 89 10.34 3.20 9.34
C LEU A 89 10.52 4.47 10.14
N ALA A 90 10.75 4.33 11.44
CA ALA A 90 11.14 5.45 12.28
C ALA A 90 12.29 6.17 11.58
N THR A 91 12.10 7.46 11.31
CA THR A 91 12.96 8.39 10.56
C THR A 91 14.31 8.62 11.27
N GLY A 92 15.08 7.55 11.44
CA GLY A 92 16.37 7.52 12.12
C GLY A 92 17.54 7.31 11.16
N LYS A 93 18.76 7.55 11.66
CA LYS A 93 20.03 7.41 10.93
C LYS A 93 20.26 6.02 10.31
N HIS A 94 19.52 5.01 10.75
CA HIS A 94 19.64 3.63 10.25
C HIS A 94 18.87 3.36 8.94
N ASP A 95 18.01 4.29 8.47
CA ASP A 95 17.23 4.11 7.24
C ASP A 95 18.10 4.04 5.98
N ASP A 96 19.12 4.90 5.86
CA ASP A 96 20.05 4.87 4.72
C ASP A 96 20.82 3.53 4.67
N SER A 97 21.32 3.08 5.83
CA SER A 97 22.03 1.80 5.92
C SER A 97 21.12 0.62 5.60
N LEU A 98 19.87 0.64 6.08
CA LEU A 98 18.90 -0.40 5.77
C LEU A 98 18.52 -0.41 4.29
N THR A 99 18.29 0.77 3.72
CA THR A 99 18.00 0.95 2.29
C THR A 99 19.13 0.40 1.45
N ARG A 100 20.39 0.76 1.76
CA ARG A 100 21.58 0.23 1.09
C ARG A 100 21.69 -1.29 1.20
N LEU A 101 21.42 -1.88 2.38
CA LEU A 101 21.40 -3.33 2.55
C LEU A 101 20.35 -4.01 1.66
N ARG A 102 19.12 -3.47 1.61
CA ARG A 102 18.01 -4.02 0.81
C ARG A 102 18.31 -4.07 -0.68
N VAL A 103 18.94 -3.02 -1.22
CA VAL A 103 19.32 -2.95 -2.64
C VAL A 103 20.71 -3.57 -2.92
N GLY A 104 21.44 -3.96 -1.88
CA GLY A 104 22.79 -4.53 -2.00
C GLY A 104 23.88 -3.53 -2.37
N HIS A 105 23.71 -2.24 -2.01
CA HIS A 105 24.69 -1.16 -2.15
C HIS A 105 25.64 -1.12 -0.95
N THR A 106 26.41 -2.18 -0.73
CA THR A 106 27.49 -2.19 0.25
C THR A 106 28.84 -2.14 -0.43
N PHE A 107 29.89 -1.71 0.29
CA PHE A 107 31.26 -1.74 -0.23
C PHE A 107 31.62 -3.14 -0.77
N LEU A 108 31.31 -4.19 -0.01
CA LEU A 108 31.66 -5.56 -0.37
C LEU A 108 30.90 -6.11 -1.57
N THR A 109 29.68 -5.67 -1.85
CA THR A 109 28.83 -6.26 -2.90
C THR A 109 28.68 -5.37 -4.14
N HIS A 110 29.02 -4.09 -4.02
CA HIS A 110 28.79 -3.08 -5.06
C HIS A 110 30.07 -2.46 -5.62
N ARG A 111 31.23 -2.68 -5.00
CA ARG A 111 32.51 -2.14 -5.49
C ARG A 111 32.79 -2.50 -6.95
N GLN A 112 32.44 -3.71 -7.38
CA GLN A 112 32.54 -4.14 -8.78
C GLN A 112 31.90 -3.16 -9.78
N LEU A 113 30.76 -2.54 -9.44
CA LEU A 113 30.04 -1.63 -10.34
C LEU A 113 30.65 -0.22 -10.34
N LEU A 114 31.38 0.15 -9.29
CA LEU A 114 32.02 1.46 -9.16
C LEU A 114 33.44 1.46 -9.73
N CYS A 115 34.16 0.35 -9.58
CA CYS A 115 35.57 0.21 -9.97
C CYS A 115 35.76 -0.66 -11.23
N SER A 116 34.68 -1.17 -11.82
CA SER A 116 34.71 -2.16 -12.91
C SER A 116 35.49 -3.44 -12.57
N ASP A 117 35.60 -3.74 -11.26
CA ASP A 117 36.21 -4.97 -10.75
C ASP A 117 35.29 -6.18 -11.00
N PRO A 118 35.82 -7.41 -11.04
CA PRO A 118 35.00 -8.61 -11.10
C PRO A 118 34.12 -8.75 -9.85
N ALA A 119 33.02 -9.48 -9.99
CA ALA A 119 32.14 -9.79 -8.88
C ALA A 119 32.90 -10.46 -7.74
N PRO A 120 32.78 -9.96 -6.49
CA PRO A 120 33.46 -10.57 -5.36
C PRO A 120 32.91 -11.97 -5.15
N ILE A 121 33.80 -12.94 -4.97
CA ILE A 121 33.44 -14.34 -4.76
C ILE A 121 33.72 -14.69 -3.30
N CYS A 122 32.81 -15.44 -2.67
CA CYS A 122 33.06 -16.01 -1.36
C CYS A 122 34.10 -17.14 -1.48
N ASN A 123 35.26 -16.98 -0.85
CA ASN A 123 36.36 -17.96 -0.89
C ASN A 123 35.95 -19.37 -0.44
N MET A 124 35.00 -19.48 0.50
CA MET A 124 34.56 -20.78 1.02
C MET A 124 33.44 -21.43 0.20
N CYS A 125 32.55 -20.64 -0.39
CA CYS A 125 31.37 -21.16 -1.11
C CYS A 125 31.55 -21.17 -2.63
N ASN A 126 32.56 -20.45 -3.14
CA ASN A 126 32.78 -20.18 -4.56
C ASN A 126 31.55 -19.61 -5.28
N LEU A 127 30.76 -18.79 -4.56
CA LEU A 127 29.57 -18.10 -5.07
C LEU A 127 29.78 -16.59 -5.04
N ILE A 128 29.06 -15.87 -5.90
CA ILE A 128 29.03 -14.40 -5.88
C ILE A 128 28.56 -13.92 -4.50
N LEU A 129 29.34 -13.00 -3.93
CA LEU A 129 29.07 -12.38 -2.65
C LEU A 129 27.91 -11.40 -2.80
N THR A 130 26.76 -11.77 -2.24
CA THR A 130 25.55 -10.94 -2.17
C THR A 130 25.10 -10.77 -0.72
N ILE A 131 24.26 -9.77 -0.44
CA ILE A 131 23.69 -9.59 0.90
C ILE A 131 22.90 -10.82 1.34
N LYS A 132 22.10 -11.40 0.43
CA LYS A 132 21.40 -12.68 0.69
C LYS A 132 22.39 -13.81 1.04
N HIS A 133 23.51 -13.89 0.33
CA HIS A 133 24.52 -14.89 0.64
C HIS A 133 25.11 -14.68 2.03
N ILE A 134 25.56 -13.46 2.35
CA ILE A 134 26.17 -13.14 3.65
C ILE A 134 25.18 -13.38 4.81
N LEU A 135 23.95 -12.86 4.67
CA LEU A 135 22.96 -12.81 5.75
C LEU A 135 22.07 -14.04 5.86
N CYS A 136 22.06 -14.96 4.89
CA CYS A 136 21.19 -16.15 4.97
C CYS A 136 21.93 -17.46 4.72
N THR A 137 22.76 -17.56 3.67
CA THR A 137 23.19 -18.88 3.16
C THR A 137 24.67 -19.21 3.31
N CYS A 138 25.54 -18.23 3.53
CA CYS A 138 26.98 -18.45 3.52
C CYS A 138 27.44 -19.23 4.74
N LYS A 139 28.11 -20.38 4.55
CA LYS A 139 28.65 -21.18 5.66
C LYS A 139 29.73 -20.44 6.44
N ASN A 140 30.53 -19.63 5.76
CA ASN A 140 31.61 -18.85 6.38
C ASN A 140 31.12 -17.83 7.42
N PHE A 141 29.89 -17.35 7.27
CA PHE A 141 29.28 -16.36 8.16
C PHE A 141 28.27 -16.97 9.14
N TYR A 142 28.19 -18.31 9.23
CA TYR A 142 27.15 -18.97 10.03
C TYR A 142 27.23 -18.62 11.53
N SER A 143 28.42 -18.66 12.13
CA SER A 143 28.60 -18.37 13.56
C SER A 143 28.27 -16.91 13.88
N GLN A 144 28.68 -15.96 13.03
CA GLN A 144 28.35 -14.54 13.18
C GLN A 144 26.85 -14.31 13.05
N ARG A 145 26.19 -14.95 12.06
CA ARG A 145 24.73 -14.86 11.92
C ARG A 145 24.01 -15.40 13.14
N GLN A 146 24.43 -16.56 13.65
CA GLN A 146 23.82 -17.16 14.82
C GLN A 146 24.00 -16.28 16.06
N ALA A 147 25.16 -15.64 16.22
CA ALA A 147 25.41 -14.70 17.31
C ALA A 147 24.55 -13.44 17.23
N HIS A 148 24.40 -12.83 16.05
CA HIS A 148 23.65 -11.58 15.89
C HIS A 148 22.13 -11.79 15.76
N PHE A 149 21.68 -12.79 15.00
CA PHE A 149 20.27 -12.99 14.65
C PHE A 149 19.62 -14.17 15.38
N GLY A 150 20.40 -15.00 16.07
CA GLY A 150 19.91 -16.25 16.66
C GLY A 150 19.74 -17.37 15.64
N ALA A 151 19.47 -18.58 16.12
CA ALA A 151 19.37 -19.78 15.27
C ALA A 151 18.09 -19.85 14.42
N HIS A 152 17.07 -19.03 14.72
CA HIS A 152 15.74 -19.11 14.11
C HIS A 152 15.56 -18.20 12.87
N ILE A 153 16.45 -17.24 12.64
CA ILE A 153 16.34 -16.31 11.51
C ILE A 153 17.02 -16.91 10.28
N VAL A 154 16.24 -17.16 9.23
CA VAL A 154 16.72 -17.88 8.04
C VAL A 154 16.52 -17.08 6.76
N ASP A 155 15.51 -16.21 6.69
CA ASP A 155 15.16 -15.50 5.47
C ASP A 155 15.52 -14.01 5.49
N LEU A 156 15.89 -13.48 4.31
CA LEU A 156 16.27 -12.09 4.12
C LEU A 156 15.11 -11.14 4.42
N ILE A 157 13.87 -11.58 4.24
CA ILE A 157 12.66 -10.80 4.56
C ILE A 157 12.51 -10.62 6.07
N GLU A 158 12.88 -11.61 6.88
CA GLU A 158 12.84 -11.50 8.35
C GLU A 158 13.92 -10.53 8.87
N ILE A 159 15.04 -10.43 8.15
CA ILE A 159 16.15 -9.55 8.52
C ILE A 159 15.90 -8.12 8.03
N LEU A 160 15.52 -7.94 6.77
CA LEU A 160 15.48 -6.64 6.08
C LEU A 160 14.08 -6.24 5.58
N GLY A 161 13.03 -7.01 5.83
CA GLY A 161 11.66 -6.75 5.36
C GLY A 161 11.00 -5.54 6.02
N ALA A 162 9.67 -5.47 5.96
CA ALA A 162 8.91 -4.34 6.51
C ALA A 162 9.20 -4.07 7.98
N ASN A 163 9.37 -5.14 8.76
CA ASN A 163 9.79 -5.11 10.15
C ASN A 163 11.19 -5.73 10.23
N PRO A 164 12.27 -4.94 10.06
CA PRO A 164 13.63 -5.48 10.10
C PRO A 164 13.99 -5.97 11.51
N SER A 165 14.89 -6.94 11.59
CA SER A 165 15.38 -7.43 12.88
C SER A 165 16.08 -6.32 13.66
N VAL A 166 15.78 -6.22 14.96
CA VAL A 166 16.39 -5.23 15.88
C VAL A 166 17.91 -5.35 15.93
N ASN A 167 18.45 -6.53 15.65
CA ASN A 167 19.88 -6.79 15.75
C ASN A 167 20.66 -6.43 14.47
N VAL A 168 20.00 -5.98 13.40
CA VAL A 168 20.67 -5.54 12.15
C VAL A 168 21.71 -4.44 12.40
N PHE A 169 21.46 -3.58 13.40
CA PHE A 169 22.36 -2.48 13.77
C PHE A 169 22.93 -2.62 15.19
N SER A 170 22.80 -3.79 15.80
CA SER A 170 23.43 -4.07 17.09
C SER A 170 24.95 -4.14 16.93
N LYS A 171 25.68 -3.53 17.87
CA LYS A 171 27.14 -3.58 17.94
C LYS A 171 27.62 -4.83 18.65
#